data_AF-A0A936Z3N3-F1
#
_entry.id   AF-A0A936Z3N3-F1
#
_cell.length_a   1.000
_cell.length_b   1.000
_cell.length_c   1.000
_cell.angle_alpha   90.00
_cell.angle_beta   90.00
_cell.angle_gamma   90.00
#
_symmetry.space_group_name_H-M   'P 1'
#
loop_
_entity.id
_entity.type
_entity.pdbx_description
1 polymer ?
#
loop_
_entity_poly.entity_id
_entity_poly.type
_entity_poly.pdbx_seq_one_letter_code
_entity_poly.pdbx_strand_id
1 'polypeptide(L)'
;MEVVLLAIYSFFVWLIFFKFKWLPWNTLSQVIVITIPIVGLTALILALNVVAPSSHDVRVIKYVVNVTSDQRGRVLEVAPANKPMRKGEVLYRIDPTPYQLQVASLEAQLANTVGSSRELEEQLTGSAAQVSQSKSAIDQASQRVQQTNADLELALKRAAQYRELAGKGAGNKFDLEQAETNLRNAQAAVDSSRSAEAQSRGALAQALAGERQIRQRMGAKSNGEWAQIAQIRAQLDQARFDLAQTTVRAPADGTPINVQLRPGALVTTLANLPALTYVEDEFSVIALYEQNELTKVKVGDEAEIALETLPGEIIKAKVEAIIWANGQGQSAISATLPQTGSTPPPPGRFPVKLTVDPKFRDVFFAAGARGAAAIYTEHLEFIQVVRKIILRVNTKINYLILKLH
;
A
#
# COMPACT_ATOMS: atom_id res chain seq x y z
N MET A 1 31.51 -21.89 -40.29
CA MET A 1 32.55 -22.37 -39.35
C MET A 1 32.86 -23.85 -39.60
N GLU A 2 31.83 -24.68 -39.79
CA GLU A 2 31.94 -26.13 -40.06
C GLU A 2 32.77 -26.49 -41.30
N VAL A 3 32.60 -25.77 -42.41
CA VAL A 3 33.36 -26.01 -43.67
C VAL A 3 34.87 -25.81 -43.50
N VAL A 4 35.28 -24.82 -42.69
CA VAL A 4 36.70 -24.51 -42.48
C VAL A 4 37.36 -25.57 -41.61
N LEU A 5 36.67 -26.04 -40.56
CA LEU A 5 37.14 -27.15 -39.72
C LEU A 5 37.24 -28.45 -40.51
N LEU A 6 36.24 -28.75 -41.36
CA LEU A 6 36.27 -29.92 -42.24
C LEU A 6 37.41 -29.84 -43.27
N ALA A 7 37.71 -28.66 -43.82
CA ALA A 7 38.81 -28.47 -44.77
C ALA A 7 40.18 -28.69 -44.11
N ILE A 8 40.40 -28.11 -42.92
CA ILE A 8 41.65 -28.31 -42.15
C ILE A 8 41.80 -29.79 -41.76
N TYR A 9 40.73 -30.42 -41.27
CA TYR A 9 40.76 -31.83 -40.92
C TYR A 9 41.06 -32.73 -42.12
N SER A 10 40.40 -32.48 -43.26
CA SER A 10 40.63 -33.22 -44.51
C SER A 10 42.06 -33.05 -45.02
N PHE A 11 42.67 -31.88 -44.82
CA PHE A 11 44.07 -31.63 -45.16
C PHE A 11 45.04 -32.45 -44.29
N PHE A 12 44.80 -32.56 -42.98
CA PHE A 12 45.61 -33.38 -42.09
C PHE A 12 45.45 -34.89 -42.37
N VAL A 13 44.23 -35.34 -42.67
CA VAL A 13 43.98 -36.72 -43.10
C VAL A 13 44.75 -37.02 -44.39
N TRP A 14 44.70 -36.12 -45.37
CA TRP A 14 45.46 -36.27 -46.61
C TRP A 14 46.97 -36.36 -46.36
N LEU A 15 47.49 -35.52 -45.47
CA LEU A 15 48.91 -35.45 -45.14
C LEU A 15 49.41 -36.74 -44.47
N ILE A 16 48.66 -37.28 -43.51
CA ILE A 16 49.02 -38.48 -42.73
C ILE A 16 48.96 -39.76 -43.59
N PHE A 17 47.91 -39.92 -44.38
CA PHE A 17 47.65 -41.17 -45.09
C PHE A 17 48.21 -41.20 -46.52
N PHE A 18 48.22 -40.07 -47.23
CA PHE A 18 48.63 -40.03 -48.64
C PHE A 18 50.03 -39.43 -48.86
N LYS A 19 50.40 -38.37 -48.12
CA LYS A 19 51.70 -37.71 -48.32
C LYS A 19 52.85 -38.38 -47.56
N PHE A 20 52.68 -38.58 -46.26
CA PHE A 20 53.73 -39.12 -45.38
C PHE A 20 53.63 -40.63 -45.15
N LYS A 21 52.47 -41.25 -45.48
CA LYS A 21 52.22 -42.70 -45.37
C LYS A 21 52.59 -43.28 -44.00
N TRP A 22 52.32 -42.54 -42.92
CA TRP A 22 52.65 -42.99 -41.57
C TRP A 22 51.77 -44.15 -41.08
N LEU A 23 50.58 -44.31 -41.67
CA LEU A 23 49.62 -45.37 -41.38
C LEU A 23 49.05 -45.96 -42.69
N PRO A 24 48.80 -47.28 -42.75
CA PRO A 24 48.20 -47.91 -43.93
C PRO A 24 46.72 -47.50 -44.08
N TRP A 25 46.29 -47.20 -45.30
CA TRP A 25 44.90 -46.86 -45.63
C TRP A 25 44.04 -48.13 -45.77
N ASN A 26 43.78 -48.76 -44.62
CA ASN A 26 42.92 -49.94 -44.49
C ASN A 26 41.50 -49.54 -44.05
N THR A 27 40.54 -50.47 -44.15
CA THR A 27 39.15 -50.27 -43.68
C THR A 27 39.08 -49.79 -42.23
N LEU A 28 39.98 -50.28 -41.37
CA LEU A 28 40.10 -49.87 -39.98
C LEU A 28 40.52 -48.40 -39.83
N SER A 29 41.47 -47.93 -40.65
CA SER A 29 41.93 -46.54 -40.64
C SER A 29 40.85 -45.57 -41.15
N GLN A 30 40.07 -45.97 -42.15
CA GLN A 30 38.92 -45.18 -42.65
C GLN A 30 37.86 -44.99 -41.56
N VAL A 31 37.54 -46.05 -40.81
CA VAL A 31 36.58 -45.98 -39.69
C VAL A 31 37.11 -45.05 -38.59
N ILE A 32 38.40 -45.14 -38.24
CA ILE A 32 39.00 -44.28 -37.20
C ILE A 32 38.95 -42.80 -37.60
N VAL A 33 39.28 -42.49 -38.85
CA VAL A 33 39.30 -41.11 -39.38
C VAL A 33 37.92 -40.47 -39.38
N ILE A 34 36.84 -41.24 -39.57
CA ILE A 34 35.48 -40.68 -39.53
C ILE A 34 34.95 -40.66 -38.08
N THR A 35 35.23 -41.71 -37.31
CA THR A 35 34.64 -41.89 -35.98
C THR A 35 35.26 -40.95 -34.94
N ILE A 36 36.60 -40.78 -34.92
CA ILE A 36 37.26 -39.95 -33.91
C ILE A 36 36.77 -38.49 -33.91
N PRO A 37 36.66 -37.79 -35.05
CA PRO A 37 36.15 -36.41 -35.08
C PRO A 37 34.69 -36.32 -34.69
N ILE A 38 33.85 -37.27 -35.12
CA ILE A 38 32.43 -37.26 -34.75
C ILE A 38 32.29 -37.46 -33.24
N VAL A 39 33.00 -38.44 -32.67
CA VAL A 39 33.00 -38.68 -31.22
C VAL A 39 33.60 -37.49 -30.47
N GLY A 40 34.72 -36.94 -30.93
CA GLY A 40 35.38 -35.78 -30.32
C GLY A 40 34.53 -34.52 -30.37
N LEU A 41 33.86 -34.25 -31.50
CA LEU A 41 32.95 -33.12 -31.66
C LEU A 41 31.69 -33.31 -30.81
N THR A 42 31.14 -34.52 -30.78
CA THR A 42 29.98 -34.85 -29.91
C THR A 42 30.35 -34.67 -28.44
N ALA A 43 31.49 -35.20 -28.01
CA ALA A 43 31.99 -35.03 -26.64
C ALA A 43 32.25 -33.55 -26.31
N LEU A 44 32.79 -32.77 -27.26
CA LEU A 44 33.00 -31.34 -27.09
C LEU A 44 31.68 -30.58 -26.94
N ILE A 45 30.69 -30.86 -27.79
CA ILE A 45 29.36 -30.22 -27.74
C ILE A 45 28.66 -30.55 -26.42
N LEU A 46 28.67 -31.82 -26.00
CA LEU A 46 28.08 -32.25 -24.73
C LEU A 46 28.79 -31.60 -23.54
N ALA A 47 30.13 -31.54 -23.56
CA ALA A 47 30.90 -30.86 -22.52
C ALA A 47 30.59 -29.35 -22.51
N LEU A 48 30.45 -28.72 -23.67
CA LEU A 48 30.13 -27.29 -23.80
C LEU A 48 28.73 -26.98 -23.31
N ASN A 49 27.74 -27.85 -23.51
CA ASN A 49 26.38 -27.65 -22.99
C ASN A 49 26.30 -27.79 -21.46
N VAL A 50 27.21 -28.56 -20.86
CA VAL A 50 27.28 -28.73 -19.39
C VAL A 50 28.10 -27.62 -18.72
N VAL A 51 29.17 -27.15 -19.38
CA VAL A 51 30.12 -26.19 -18.80
C VAL A 51 29.82 -24.74 -19.20
N ALA A 52 29.36 -24.54 -20.42
CA ALA A 52 29.05 -23.23 -20.98
C ALA A 52 27.69 -23.26 -21.70
N PRO A 53 26.59 -23.47 -20.95
CA PRO A 53 25.27 -23.59 -21.54
C PRO A 53 24.88 -22.30 -22.26
N SER A 54 24.18 -22.44 -23.39
CA SER A 54 23.79 -21.31 -24.23
C SER A 54 22.33 -21.37 -24.64
N SER A 55 21.65 -20.25 -24.56
CA SER A 55 20.27 -20.10 -25.00
C SER A 55 20.19 -19.12 -26.17
N HIS A 56 19.28 -19.40 -27.11
CA HIS A 56 18.88 -18.49 -28.18
C HIS A 56 17.55 -17.79 -27.88
N ASP A 57 17.02 -17.96 -26.66
CA ASP A 57 15.78 -17.32 -26.21
C ASP A 57 16.08 -16.48 -24.96
N VAL A 58 16.71 -15.35 -25.22
CA VAL A 58 16.85 -14.25 -24.27
C VAL A 58 15.73 -13.26 -24.50
N ARG A 59 15.15 -12.76 -23.41
CA ARG A 59 14.12 -11.73 -23.44
C ARG A 59 14.43 -10.65 -22.42
N VAL A 60 14.38 -9.41 -22.88
CA VAL A 60 14.32 -8.25 -21.99
C VAL A 60 12.87 -8.07 -21.54
N ILE A 61 12.65 -8.14 -20.23
CA ILE A 61 11.34 -7.92 -19.61
C ILE A 61 11.42 -6.65 -18.78
N LYS A 62 10.48 -5.73 -19.00
CA LYS A 62 10.30 -4.53 -18.18
C LYS A 62 9.08 -4.68 -17.28
N TYR A 63 9.08 -4.01 -16.14
CA TYR A 63 7.91 -3.98 -15.28
C TYR A 63 6.78 -3.21 -15.98
N VAL A 64 5.58 -3.78 -15.98
CA VAL A 64 4.42 -3.22 -16.63
C VAL A 64 3.35 -2.97 -15.58
N VAL A 65 2.96 -1.70 -15.43
CA VAL A 65 1.89 -1.27 -14.53
C VAL A 65 0.65 -0.94 -15.35
N ASN A 66 -0.42 -1.66 -15.06
CA ASN A 66 -1.75 -1.34 -15.60
C ASN A 66 -2.34 -0.23 -14.75
N VAL A 67 -2.41 0.98 -15.30
CA VAL A 67 -2.91 2.15 -14.58
C VAL A 67 -4.42 2.17 -14.66
N THR A 68 -5.08 1.91 -13.52
CA THR A 68 -6.52 1.99 -13.33
C THR A 68 -6.91 3.27 -12.62
N SER A 69 -8.20 3.60 -12.62
CA SER A 69 -8.73 4.73 -11.87
C SER A 69 -9.46 4.27 -10.63
N ASP A 70 -9.19 4.91 -9.49
CA ASP A 70 -9.95 4.73 -8.26
C ASP A 70 -11.25 5.54 -8.26
N GLN A 71 -11.33 6.55 -9.14
CA GLN A 71 -12.45 7.48 -9.22
C GLN A 71 -13.14 7.42 -10.59
N ARG A 72 -14.45 7.59 -10.60
CA ARG A 72 -15.24 7.63 -11.84
C ARG A 72 -15.38 9.06 -12.31
N GLY A 73 -15.10 9.32 -13.59
CA GLY A 73 -15.40 10.62 -14.17
C GLY A 73 -14.92 10.77 -15.61
N ARG A 74 -15.22 11.92 -16.19
CA ARG A 74 -14.78 12.27 -17.55
C ARG A 74 -13.35 12.76 -17.51
N VAL A 75 -12.56 12.34 -18.49
CA VAL A 75 -11.16 12.71 -18.60
C VAL A 75 -11.02 14.05 -19.31
N LEU A 76 -10.21 14.95 -18.75
CA LEU A 76 -9.93 16.29 -19.29
C LEU A 76 -8.68 16.29 -20.15
N GLU A 77 -7.60 15.69 -19.64
CA GLU A 77 -6.29 15.66 -20.27
C GLU A 77 -5.67 14.27 -20.11
N VAL A 78 -4.88 13.86 -21.10
CA VAL A 78 -4.15 12.59 -21.12
C VAL A 78 -2.75 12.85 -21.68
N ALA A 79 -1.74 12.24 -21.06
CA ALA A 79 -0.36 12.29 -21.52
C ALA A 79 -0.20 11.64 -22.90
N PRO A 80 0.74 12.13 -23.73
CA PRO A 80 1.03 11.53 -25.03
C PRO A 80 1.64 10.13 -24.87
N ALA A 81 1.28 9.21 -25.77
CA ALA A 81 1.88 7.89 -25.82
C ALA A 81 3.36 7.94 -26.22
N ASN A 82 4.14 6.95 -25.78
CA ASN A 82 5.55 6.73 -26.12
C ASN A 82 6.51 7.87 -25.73
N LYS A 83 6.15 8.71 -24.77
CA LYS A 83 7.01 9.77 -24.23
C LYS A 83 7.52 9.38 -22.85
N PRO A 84 8.85 9.45 -22.57
CA PRO A 84 9.36 9.17 -21.23
C PRO A 84 8.81 10.19 -20.23
N MET A 85 8.44 9.69 -19.05
CA MET A 85 7.87 10.44 -17.94
C MET A 85 8.59 10.08 -16.65
N ARG A 86 8.77 11.08 -15.78
CA ARG A 86 9.30 10.85 -14.44
C ARG A 86 8.21 10.45 -13.47
N LYS A 87 8.61 9.77 -12.39
CA LYS A 87 7.74 9.47 -11.25
C LYS A 87 7.02 10.74 -10.76
N GLY A 88 5.70 10.66 -10.62
CA GLY A 88 4.85 11.76 -10.15
C GLY A 88 4.32 12.71 -11.23
N GLU A 89 4.80 12.61 -12.47
CA GLU A 89 4.22 13.36 -13.59
C GLU A 89 2.79 12.91 -13.88
N VAL A 90 1.94 13.83 -14.35
CA VAL A 90 0.51 13.57 -14.55
C VAL A 90 0.31 12.73 -15.80
N LEU A 91 -0.31 11.57 -15.66
CA LEU A 91 -0.69 10.68 -16.75
C LEU A 91 -2.04 11.09 -17.35
N TYR A 92 -3.04 11.33 -16.51
CA TYR A 92 -4.32 11.89 -16.95
C TYR A 92 -5.04 12.54 -15.77
N ARG A 93 -5.97 13.44 -16.09
CA ARG A 93 -6.82 14.12 -15.10
C ARG A 93 -8.28 13.88 -15.38
N ILE A 94 -9.02 13.52 -14.35
CA ILE A 94 -10.48 13.41 -14.32
C ILE A 94 -11.05 14.77 -13.93
N ASP A 95 -12.24 15.11 -14.44
CA ASP A 95 -12.98 16.31 -14.03
C ASP A 95 -13.16 16.35 -12.50
N PRO A 96 -12.50 17.30 -11.81
CA PRO A 96 -12.51 17.35 -10.36
C PRO A 96 -13.78 18.04 -9.83
N THR A 97 -14.60 18.64 -10.68
CA THR A 97 -15.72 19.51 -10.27
C THR A 97 -16.68 18.83 -9.28
N PRO A 98 -17.16 17.59 -9.52
CA PRO A 98 -18.06 16.93 -8.57
C PRO A 98 -17.42 16.69 -7.20
N TYR A 99 -16.12 16.35 -7.20
CA TYR A 99 -15.35 16.07 -5.99
C TYR A 99 -15.03 17.35 -5.21
N GLN A 100 -14.74 18.46 -5.90
CA GLN A 100 -14.58 19.78 -5.27
C GLN A 100 -15.88 20.25 -4.62
N LEU A 101 -17.02 20.06 -5.29
CA LEU A 101 -18.33 20.38 -4.73
C LEU A 101 -18.63 19.52 -3.49
N GLN A 102 -18.25 18.24 -3.50
CA GLN A 102 -18.40 17.37 -2.33
C GLN A 102 -17.54 17.85 -1.15
N VAL A 103 -16.27 18.20 -1.39
CA VAL A 103 -15.39 18.79 -0.37
C VAL A 103 -16.00 20.09 0.18
N ALA A 104 -16.45 21.00 -0.69
CA ALA A 104 -17.07 22.26 -0.25
C ALA A 104 -18.35 22.02 0.58
N SER A 105 -19.16 21.03 0.21
CA SER A 105 -20.37 20.68 0.96
C SER A 105 -20.05 20.12 2.35
N LEU A 106 -18.99 19.31 2.48
CA LEU A 106 -18.53 18.75 3.76
C LEU A 106 -17.83 19.80 4.63
N GLU A 107 -17.11 20.74 4.03
CA GLU A 107 -16.54 21.89 4.73
C GLU A 107 -17.64 22.78 5.33
N ALA A 108 -18.72 23.02 4.58
CA ALA A 108 -19.89 23.74 5.08
C ALA A 108 -20.60 22.97 6.21
N GLN A 109 -20.77 21.65 6.08
CA GLN A 109 -21.33 20.81 7.15
C GLN A 109 -20.45 20.83 8.40
N LEU A 110 -19.12 20.75 8.25
CA LEU A 110 -18.18 20.85 9.36
C LEU A 110 -18.31 22.19 10.09
N ALA A 111 -18.37 23.29 9.34
CA ALA A 111 -18.56 24.63 9.91
C ALA A 111 -19.88 24.73 10.71
N ASN A 112 -20.98 24.18 10.17
CA ASN A 112 -22.27 24.14 10.86
C ASN A 112 -22.21 23.32 12.16
N THR A 113 -21.58 22.15 12.14
CA THR A 113 -21.47 21.28 13.34
C THR A 113 -20.54 21.87 14.39
N VAL A 114 -19.45 22.53 13.98
CA VAL A 114 -18.59 23.29 14.89
C VAL A 114 -19.36 24.44 15.52
N GLY A 115 -20.15 25.19 14.73
CA GLY A 115 -21.02 26.25 15.23
C GLY A 115 -22.03 25.75 16.26
N SER A 116 -22.75 24.66 15.95
CA SER A 116 -23.71 24.04 16.87
C SER A 116 -23.06 23.51 18.15
N SER A 117 -21.86 22.94 18.05
CA SER A 117 -21.12 22.46 19.23
C SER A 117 -20.71 23.62 20.14
N ARG A 118 -20.31 24.75 19.56
CA ARG A 118 -19.98 25.97 20.30
C ARG A 118 -21.21 26.56 21.00
N GLU A 119 -22.35 26.58 20.31
CA GLU A 119 -23.62 27.02 20.91
C GLU A 119 -23.99 26.17 22.13
N LEU A 120 -23.85 24.84 22.04
CA LEU A 120 -24.10 23.95 23.17
C LEU A 120 -23.13 24.16 24.34
N GLU A 121 -21.86 24.49 24.06
CA GLU A 121 -20.86 24.81 25.07
C GLU A 121 -21.18 26.13 25.80
N GLU A 122 -21.66 27.13 25.06
CA GLU A 122 -22.16 28.39 25.62
C GLU A 122 -23.43 28.15 26.48
N GLN A 123 -24.37 27.32 26.01
CA GLN A 123 -25.55 26.92 26.80
C GLN A 123 -25.17 26.17 28.09
N LEU A 124 -24.15 25.30 28.03
CA LEU A 124 -23.65 24.60 29.22
C LEU A 124 -23.04 25.58 30.23
N THR A 125 -22.27 26.56 29.75
CA THR A 125 -21.68 27.59 30.61
C THR A 125 -22.76 28.42 31.29
N GLY A 126 -23.81 28.81 30.56
CA GLY A 126 -24.98 29.48 31.14
C GLY A 126 -25.72 28.62 32.16
N SER A 127 -25.88 27.32 31.89
CA SER A 127 -26.51 26.38 32.83
C SER A 127 -25.67 26.16 34.09
N ALA A 128 -24.34 26.12 33.97
CA ALA A 128 -23.44 26.03 35.12
C ALA A 128 -23.52 27.29 36.01
N ALA A 129 -23.64 28.47 35.40
CA ALA A 129 -23.89 29.72 36.13
C ALA A 129 -25.23 29.66 36.89
N GLN A 130 -26.29 29.14 36.27
CA GLN A 130 -27.59 28.94 36.92
C GLN A 130 -27.49 27.98 38.12
N VAL A 131 -26.75 26.88 37.99
CA VAL A 131 -26.49 25.93 39.09
C VAL A 131 -25.75 26.63 40.24
N SER A 132 -24.75 27.46 39.93
CA SER A 132 -24.02 28.25 40.92
C SER A 132 -24.93 29.25 41.65
N GLN A 133 -25.84 29.89 40.93
CA GLN A 133 -26.83 30.80 41.51
C GLN A 133 -27.80 30.06 42.44
N SER A 134 -28.32 28.89 42.01
CA SER A 134 -29.21 28.08 42.86
C SER A 134 -28.52 27.55 44.12
N LYS A 135 -27.23 27.20 44.04
CA LYS A 135 -26.44 26.85 45.23
C LYS A 135 -26.33 28.02 46.20
N SER A 136 -26.01 29.21 45.70
CA SER A 136 -25.94 30.43 46.51
C SER A 136 -27.28 30.76 47.20
N ALA A 137 -28.40 30.53 46.52
CA ALA A 137 -29.73 30.70 47.10
C ALA A 137 -30.04 29.68 48.21
N ILE A 138 -29.60 28.42 48.06
CA ILE A 138 -29.70 27.40 49.12
C ILE A 138 -28.84 27.81 50.32
N ASP A 139 -27.63 28.32 50.10
CA ASP A 139 -26.77 28.77 51.19
C ASP A 139 -27.45 29.87 52.01
N GLN A 140 -28.03 30.88 51.34
CA GLN A 140 -28.80 31.93 52.01
C GLN A 140 -30.03 31.39 52.76
N ALA A 141 -30.78 30.48 52.16
CA ALA A 141 -31.94 29.86 52.80
C ALA A 141 -31.53 29.03 54.02
N SER A 142 -30.41 28.29 53.93
CA SER A 142 -29.87 27.48 55.02
C SER A 142 -29.38 28.35 56.19
N GLN A 143 -28.77 29.51 55.91
CA GLN A 143 -28.40 30.49 56.94
C GLN A 143 -29.63 31.01 57.68
N ARG A 144 -30.74 31.25 56.96
CA ARG A 144 -32.00 31.68 57.57
C ARG A 144 -32.64 30.59 58.44
N VAL A 145 -32.54 29.32 58.02
CA VAL A 145 -32.95 28.17 58.83
C VAL A 145 -32.10 28.08 60.10
N GLN A 146 -30.78 28.32 60.02
CA GLN A 146 -29.92 28.33 61.21
C GLN A 146 -30.29 29.46 62.18
N GLN A 147 -30.56 30.67 61.69
CA GLN A 147 -30.99 31.80 62.51
C GLN A 147 -32.32 31.50 63.24
N THR A 148 -33.34 31.06 62.49
CA THR A 148 -34.65 30.73 63.06
C THR A 148 -34.61 29.54 64.02
N ASN A 149 -33.72 28.56 63.80
CA ASN A 149 -33.49 27.48 64.76
C ASN A 149 -32.88 27.99 66.07
N ALA A 150 -31.96 28.96 66.03
CA ALA A 150 -31.41 29.57 67.23
C ALA A 150 -32.47 30.34 68.02
N ASP A 151 -33.36 31.06 67.32
CA ASP A 151 -34.51 31.75 67.93
C ASP A 151 -35.50 30.77 68.57
N LEU A 152 -35.78 29.65 67.90
CA LEU A 152 -36.61 28.56 68.44
C LEU A 152 -35.98 27.95 69.70
N GLU A 153 -34.67 27.73 69.72
CA GLU A 153 -33.96 27.22 70.90
C GLU A 153 -34.08 28.20 72.08
N LEU A 154 -33.93 29.50 71.83
CA LEU A 154 -34.14 30.54 72.84
C LEU A 154 -35.58 30.55 73.36
N ALA A 155 -36.56 30.47 72.45
CA ALA A 155 -37.98 30.43 72.81
C ALA A 155 -38.36 29.18 73.62
N LEU A 156 -37.78 28.01 73.28
CA LEU A 156 -37.92 26.77 74.04
C LEU A 156 -37.40 26.91 75.46
N LYS A 157 -36.16 27.43 75.63
CA LYS A 157 -35.55 27.63 76.96
C LYS A 157 -36.38 28.59 77.81
N ARG A 158 -36.83 29.71 77.23
CA ARG A 158 -37.69 30.69 77.92
C ARG A 158 -39.02 30.06 78.34
N ALA A 159 -39.71 29.37 77.44
CA ALA A 159 -40.98 28.71 77.76
C ALA A 159 -40.83 27.67 78.88
N ALA A 160 -39.73 26.90 78.90
CA ALA A 160 -39.42 25.98 79.98
C ALA A 160 -39.20 26.69 81.33
N GLN A 161 -38.42 27.78 81.35
CA GLN A 161 -38.17 28.59 82.55
C GLN A 161 -39.45 29.20 83.10
N TYR A 162 -40.30 29.81 82.26
CA TYR A 162 -41.58 30.38 82.69
C TYR A 162 -42.56 29.31 83.19
N ARG A 163 -42.55 28.12 82.60
CA ARG A 163 -43.37 26.98 83.06
C ARG A 163 -42.92 26.51 84.45
N GLU A 164 -41.62 26.44 84.69
CA GLU A 164 -41.07 26.09 86.01
C GLU A 164 -41.38 27.16 87.07
N LEU A 165 -41.22 28.44 86.74
CA LEU A 165 -41.52 29.58 87.63
C LEU A 165 -43.01 29.63 88.00
N ALA A 166 -43.90 29.43 87.03
CA ALA A 166 -45.34 29.37 87.26
C ALA A 166 -45.73 28.16 88.13
N GLY A 167 -45.09 27.00 87.92
CA GLY A 167 -45.31 25.79 88.73
C GLY A 167 -44.89 25.92 90.20
N LYS A 168 -43.92 26.79 90.50
CA LYS A 168 -43.47 27.10 91.87
C LYS A 168 -44.22 28.28 92.53
N GLY A 169 -45.22 28.85 91.85
CA GLY A 169 -46.01 29.99 92.34
C GLY A 169 -45.30 31.34 92.33
N ALA A 170 -44.12 31.44 91.70
CA ALA A 170 -43.30 32.65 91.63
C ALA A 170 -43.51 33.49 90.36
N GLY A 171 -44.25 32.98 89.37
CA GLY A 171 -44.48 33.63 88.08
C GLY A 171 -45.94 33.91 87.75
N ASN A 172 -46.19 34.91 86.89
CA ASN A 172 -47.53 35.28 86.41
C ASN A 172 -47.98 34.36 85.26
N LYS A 173 -49.27 33.97 85.25
CA LYS A 173 -49.87 33.12 84.21
C LYS A 173 -49.85 33.75 82.81
N PHE A 174 -50.00 35.08 82.75
CA PHE A 174 -49.91 35.84 81.50
C PHE A 174 -48.54 35.69 80.82
N ASP A 175 -47.46 35.70 81.60
CA ASP A 175 -46.10 35.58 81.07
C ASP A 175 -45.83 34.18 80.48
N LEU A 176 -46.42 33.15 81.09
CA LEU A 176 -46.38 31.77 80.56
C LEU A 176 -47.12 31.67 79.22
N GLU A 177 -48.35 32.20 79.13
CA GLU A 177 -49.14 32.19 77.89
C GLU A 177 -48.45 32.98 76.76
N GLN A 178 -47.79 34.09 77.10
CA GLN A 178 -46.98 34.87 76.16
C GLN A 178 -45.76 34.08 75.68
N ALA A 179 -45.04 33.39 76.58
CA ALA A 179 -43.89 32.57 76.23
C ALA A 179 -44.27 31.37 75.34
N GLU A 180 -45.40 30.72 75.61
CA GLU A 180 -45.94 29.63 74.79
C GLU A 180 -46.39 30.10 73.40
N THR A 181 -46.95 31.31 73.31
CA THR A 181 -47.29 31.94 72.02
C THR A 181 -46.03 32.27 71.22
N ASN A 182 -45.00 32.81 71.88
CA ASN A 182 -43.70 33.07 71.24
C ASN A 182 -43.04 31.79 70.73
N LEU A 183 -43.12 30.68 71.49
CA LEU A 183 -42.65 29.37 71.03
C LEU A 183 -43.38 28.90 69.77
N ARG A 184 -44.71 29.01 69.73
CA ARG A 184 -45.50 28.67 68.54
C ARG A 184 -45.13 29.53 67.33
N ASN A 185 -44.90 30.82 67.52
CA ASN A 185 -44.47 31.72 66.47
C ASN A 185 -43.07 31.37 65.94
N ALA A 186 -42.13 31.05 66.84
CA ALA A 186 -40.78 30.63 66.46
C ALA A 186 -40.79 29.29 65.69
N GLN A 187 -41.64 28.34 66.10
CA GLN A 187 -41.84 27.08 65.40
C GLN A 187 -42.36 27.30 63.97
N ALA A 188 -43.39 28.14 63.81
CA ALA A 188 -43.92 28.49 62.49
C ALA A 188 -42.88 29.19 61.61
N ALA A 189 -41.99 30.00 62.19
CA ALA A 189 -40.90 30.66 61.47
C ALA A 189 -39.83 29.67 60.95
N VAL A 190 -39.52 28.63 61.72
CA VAL A 190 -38.63 27.53 61.29
C VAL A 190 -39.28 26.74 60.16
N ASP A 191 -40.55 26.37 60.27
CA ASP A 191 -41.26 25.60 59.24
C ASP A 191 -41.38 26.38 57.92
N SER A 192 -41.60 27.69 58.01
CA SER A 192 -41.55 28.60 56.85
C SER A 192 -40.16 28.66 56.22
N SER A 193 -39.10 28.78 57.01
CA SER A 193 -37.72 28.82 56.52
C SER A 193 -37.29 27.50 55.88
N ARG A 194 -37.68 26.36 56.46
CA ARG A 194 -37.45 25.02 55.89
C ARG A 194 -38.18 24.84 54.56
N SER A 195 -39.40 25.35 54.44
CA SER A 195 -40.15 25.31 53.18
C SER A 195 -39.47 26.14 52.08
N ALA A 196 -38.93 27.32 52.43
CA ALA A 196 -38.14 28.14 51.50
C ALA A 196 -36.82 27.47 51.07
N GLU A 197 -36.15 26.77 51.98
CA GLU A 197 -34.97 25.96 51.66
C GLU A 197 -35.33 24.80 50.71
N ALA A 198 -36.43 24.08 50.98
CA ALA A 198 -36.91 23.00 50.13
C ALA A 198 -37.24 23.49 48.71
N GLN A 199 -37.86 24.67 48.57
CA GLN A 199 -38.11 25.30 47.28
C GLN A 199 -36.80 25.62 46.53
N SER A 200 -35.79 26.13 47.24
CA SER A 200 -34.46 26.43 46.68
C SER A 200 -33.74 25.14 46.23
N ARG A 201 -33.85 24.06 47.00
CA ARG A 201 -33.36 22.72 46.61
C ARG A 201 -34.08 22.17 45.38
N GLY A 202 -35.39 22.40 45.27
CA GLY A 202 -36.17 22.07 44.07
C GLY A 202 -35.67 22.80 42.82
N ALA A 203 -35.36 24.09 42.93
CA ALA A 203 -34.79 24.88 41.83
C ALA A 203 -33.40 24.38 41.41
N LEU A 204 -32.55 23.98 42.37
CA LEU A 204 -31.25 23.37 42.05
C LEU A 204 -31.42 22.02 41.32
N ALA A 205 -32.36 21.19 41.75
CA ALA A 205 -32.63 19.91 41.09
C ALA A 205 -33.05 20.10 39.62
N GLN A 206 -33.86 21.13 39.34
CA GLN A 206 -34.24 21.52 37.98
C GLN A 206 -33.04 22.04 37.17
N ALA A 207 -32.21 22.90 37.76
CA ALA A 207 -31.00 23.41 37.10
C ALA A 207 -30.02 22.28 36.74
N LEU A 208 -29.79 21.33 37.65
CA LEU A 208 -28.94 20.16 37.41
C LEU A 208 -29.52 19.19 36.37
N ALA A 209 -30.86 19.11 36.26
CA ALA A 209 -31.51 18.32 35.22
C ALA A 209 -31.31 18.97 33.84
N GLY A 210 -31.46 20.31 33.76
CA GLY A 210 -31.18 21.08 32.55
C GLY A 210 -29.72 20.93 32.09
N GLU A 211 -28.76 21.05 33.01
CA GLU A 211 -27.34 20.87 32.71
C GLU A 211 -27.05 19.46 32.17
N ARG A 212 -27.63 18.43 32.79
CA ARG A 212 -27.48 17.03 32.34
C ARG A 212 -28.03 16.82 30.93
N GLN A 213 -29.17 17.42 30.59
CA GLN A 213 -29.76 17.33 29.26
C GLN A 213 -28.85 17.97 28.20
N ILE A 214 -28.22 19.10 28.51
CA ILE A 214 -27.25 19.74 27.60
C ILE A 214 -26.01 18.86 27.43
N ARG A 215 -25.44 18.34 28.53
CA ARG A 215 -24.29 17.41 28.46
C ARG A 215 -24.58 16.17 27.65
N GLN A 216 -25.78 15.60 27.74
CA GLN A 216 -26.18 14.45 26.93
C GLN A 216 -26.25 14.79 25.43
N ARG A 217 -26.73 15.99 25.06
CA ARG A 217 -26.79 16.45 23.67
C ARG A 217 -25.42 16.67 23.05
N MET A 218 -24.44 17.15 23.82
CA MET A 218 -23.06 17.30 23.33
C MET A 218 -22.40 15.94 23.00
N GLY A 219 -22.92 14.85 23.55
CA GLY A 219 -22.47 13.50 23.25
C GLY A 219 -21.07 13.19 23.79
N ALA A 220 -20.45 12.14 23.24
CA ALA A 220 -19.11 11.71 23.64
C ALA A 220 -18.03 12.51 22.89
N LYS A 221 -16.89 12.72 23.56
CA LYS A 221 -15.65 13.17 22.90
C LYS A 221 -14.85 11.96 22.44
N SER A 222 -14.32 12.02 21.22
CA SER A 222 -13.35 11.08 20.67
C SER A 222 -12.06 11.83 20.38
N ASN A 223 -10.93 11.38 20.91
CA ASN A 223 -9.61 12.02 20.74
C ASN A 223 -9.59 13.54 21.06
N GLY A 224 -10.36 13.97 22.06
CA GLY A 224 -10.44 15.38 22.47
C GLY A 224 -11.40 16.26 21.66
N GLU A 225 -11.98 15.74 20.58
CA GLU A 225 -12.97 16.43 19.74
C GLU A 225 -14.36 15.80 19.92
N TRP A 226 -15.44 16.56 19.67
CA TRP A 226 -16.79 16.00 19.71
C TRP A 226 -16.97 14.95 18.62
N ALA A 227 -17.57 13.80 18.95
CA ALA A 227 -17.69 12.67 18.03
C ALA A 227 -18.32 13.05 16.66
N GLN A 228 -19.29 13.96 16.66
CA GLN A 228 -19.93 14.45 15.44
C GLN A 228 -18.96 15.25 14.55
N ILE A 229 -18.12 16.11 15.15
CA ILE A 229 -17.11 16.88 14.41
C ILE A 229 -16.04 15.92 13.86
N ALA A 230 -15.57 14.98 14.67
CA ALA A 230 -14.58 13.98 14.25
C ALA A 230 -15.10 13.12 13.07
N GLN A 231 -16.39 12.76 13.09
CA GLN A 231 -17.02 12.01 12.01
C GLN A 231 -17.06 12.81 10.69
N ILE A 232 -17.51 14.07 10.72
CA ILE A 232 -17.56 14.91 9.51
C ILE A 232 -16.15 15.22 9.00
N ARG A 233 -15.18 15.43 9.90
CA ARG A 233 -13.78 15.60 9.52
C ARG A 233 -13.24 14.38 8.79
N ALA A 234 -13.51 13.17 9.29
CA ALA A 234 -13.10 11.95 8.61
C ALA A 234 -13.74 11.81 7.21
N GLN A 235 -15.01 12.21 7.06
CA GLN A 235 -15.68 12.25 5.75
C GLN A 235 -15.05 13.30 4.81
N LEU A 236 -14.69 14.48 5.34
CA LEU A 236 -14.00 15.52 4.60
C LEU A 236 -12.61 15.06 4.13
N ASP A 237 -11.86 14.37 5.00
CA ASP A 237 -10.54 13.83 4.65
C ASP A 237 -10.66 12.75 3.57
N GLN A 238 -11.68 11.89 3.63
CA GLN A 238 -11.98 10.94 2.56
C GLN A 238 -12.31 11.67 1.25
N ALA A 239 -13.17 12.68 1.26
CA ALA A 239 -13.53 13.44 0.06
C ALA A 239 -12.33 14.20 -0.53
N ARG A 240 -11.41 14.68 0.31
CA ARG A 240 -10.14 15.30 -0.12
C ARG A 240 -9.20 14.27 -0.74
N PHE A 241 -9.15 13.06 -0.20
CA PHE A 241 -8.41 11.95 -0.80
C PHE A 241 -9.00 11.59 -2.17
N ASP A 242 -10.32 11.45 -2.28
CA ASP A 242 -11.01 11.16 -3.54
C ASP A 242 -10.75 12.26 -4.58
N LEU A 243 -10.78 13.54 -4.16
CA LEU A 243 -10.40 14.68 -5.01
C LEU A 243 -8.93 14.57 -5.47
N ALA A 244 -8.01 14.17 -4.61
CA ALA A 244 -6.61 13.97 -4.99
C ALA A 244 -6.45 12.82 -6.00
N GLN A 245 -7.24 11.76 -5.88
CA GLN A 245 -7.26 10.62 -6.81
C GLN A 245 -7.89 10.94 -8.18
N THR A 246 -8.40 12.16 -8.40
CA THR A 246 -8.81 12.63 -9.74
C THR A 246 -7.61 12.86 -10.67
N THR A 247 -6.40 13.05 -10.11
CA THR A 247 -5.17 13.26 -10.88
C THR A 247 -4.28 12.03 -10.77
N VAL A 248 -4.25 11.23 -11.82
CA VAL A 248 -3.45 10.00 -11.84
C VAL A 248 -2.04 10.30 -12.34
N ARG A 249 -1.04 9.83 -11.59
CA ARG A 249 0.38 10.15 -11.78
C ARG A 249 1.19 8.90 -12.10
N ALA A 250 2.34 9.10 -12.73
CA ALA A 250 3.28 8.03 -13.05
C ALA A 250 3.85 7.40 -11.75
N PRO A 251 3.75 6.06 -11.57
CA PRO A 251 4.21 5.39 -10.35
C PRO A 251 5.74 5.30 -10.23
N ALA A 252 6.44 5.29 -11.37
CA ALA A 252 7.89 5.21 -11.49
C ALA A 252 8.38 5.93 -12.77
N ASP A 253 9.69 6.05 -12.94
CA ASP A 253 10.28 6.53 -14.19
C ASP A 253 10.05 5.49 -15.29
N GLY A 254 9.53 5.92 -16.44
CA GLY A 254 9.11 5.02 -17.49
C GLY A 254 8.36 5.71 -18.62
N THR A 255 7.58 4.94 -19.38
CA THR A 255 6.89 5.41 -20.59
C THR A 255 5.47 4.83 -20.68
N PRO A 256 4.43 5.65 -20.92
CA PRO A 256 3.10 5.17 -21.23
C PRO A 256 3.04 4.67 -22.68
N ILE A 257 2.85 3.36 -22.89
CA ILE A 257 2.89 2.74 -24.22
C ILE A 257 1.48 2.61 -24.81
N ASN A 258 0.56 1.97 -24.08
CA ASN A 258 -0.80 1.75 -24.56
C ASN A 258 -1.75 2.81 -23.98
N VAL A 259 -1.79 3.98 -24.61
CA VAL A 259 -2.68 5.09 -24.22
C VAL A 259 -3.88 5.14 -25.17
N GLN A 260 -4.90 4.33 -24.90
CA GLN A 260 -6.17 4.38 -25.65
C GLN A 260 -7.13 5.45 -25.10
N LEU A 261 -6.92 5.88 -23.85
CA LEU A 261 -7.72 6.91 -23.23
C LEU A 261 -7.63 8.23 -24.01
N ARG A 262 -8.75 8.92 -24.15
CA ARG A 262 -8.86 10.21 -24.84
C ARG A 262 -9.65 11.20 -23.98
N PRO A 263 -9.36 12.51 -24.06
CA PRO A 263 -10.21 13.54 -23.47
C PRO A 263 -11.68 13.35 -23.85
N GLY A 264 -12.58 13.51 -22.88
CA GLY A 264 -14.01 13.29 -23.02
C GLY A 264 -14.48 11.85 -22.73
N ALA A 265 -13.57 10.87 -22.74
CA ALA A 265 -13.88 9.50 -22.36
C ALA A 265 -14.26 9.41 -20.87
N LEU A 266 -15.17 8.50 -20.55
CA LEU A 266 -15.55 8.20 -19.17
C LEU A 266 -14.69 7.06 -18.66
N VAL A 267 -13.97 7.29 -17.56
CA VAL A 267 -13.23 6.25 -16.85
C VAL A 267 -14.08 5.74 -15.69
N THR A 268 -14.01 4.43 -15.45
CA THR A 268 -14.72 3.73 -14.39
C THR A 268 -13.75 2.97 -13.49
N THR A 269 -14.20 2.57 -12.30
CA THR A 269 -13.39 1.92 -11.27
C THR A 269 -13.27 0.40 -11.46
N LEU A 270 -13.33 -0.07 -12.71
CA LEU A 270 -13.30 -1.51 -13.02
C LEU A 270 -11.86 -2.01 -13.13
N ALA A 271 -11.46 -2.90 -12.23
CA ALA A 271 -10.10 -3.44 -12.11
C ALA A 271 -9.54 -4.06 -13.41
N ASN A 272 -10.40 -4.54 -14.31
CA ASN A 272 -10.00 -5.21 -15.55
C ASN A 272 -10.02 -4.30 -16.79
N LEU A 273 -10.28 -2.99 -16.63
CA LEU A 273 -10.25 -2.01 -17.72
C LEU A 273 -9.21 -0.93 -17.40
N PRO A 274 -7.91 -1.20 -17.65
CA PRO A 274 -6.88 -0.20 -17.43
C PRO A 274 -7.12 1.00 -18.35
N ALA A 275 -6.96 2.20 -17.79
CA ALA A 275 -7.01 3.45 -18.54
C ALA A 275 -5.84 3.52 -19.54
N LEU A 276 -4.66 3.07 -19.11
CA LEU A 276 -3.47 2.93 -19.94
C LEU A 276 -2.50 1.89 -19.36
N THR A 277 -1.54 1.48 -20.19
CA THR A 277 -0.42 0.63 -19.77
C THR A 277 0.87 1.46 -19.69
N TYR A 278 1.50 1.45 -18.52
CA TYR A 278 2.76 2.12 -18.24
C TYR A 278 3.90 1.10 -18.12
N VAL A 279 5.03 1.35 -18.77
CA VAL A 279 6.21 0.48 -18.74
C VAL A 279 7.34 1.21 -18.04
N GLU A 280 7.87 0.63 -16.97
CA GLU A 280 8.97 1.23 -16.20
C GLU A 280 10.30 1.11 -16.94
N ASP A 281 11.24 1.99 -16.60
CA ASP A 281 12.60 1.91 -17.14
C ASP A 281 13.40 0.74 -16.56
N GLU A 282 13.04 0.28 -15.36
CA GLU A 282 13.64 -0.90 -14.74
C GLU A 282 13.32 -2.17 -15.53
N PHE A 283 14.37 -2.97 -15.76
CA PHE A 283 14.31 -4.16 -16.61
C PHE A 283 15.00 -5.35 -15.95
N SER A 284 14.61 -6.53 -16.38
CA SER A 284 15.23 -7.82 -16.07
C SER A 284 15.49 -8.57 -17.36
N VAL A 285 16.67 -9.17 -17.50
CA VAL A 285 16.97 -10.05 -18.63
C VAL A 285 16.75 -11.49 -18.20
N ILE A 286 15.93 -12.21 -18.95
CA ILE A 286 15.63 -13.62 -18.71
C ILE A 286 16.10 -14.43 -19.91
N ALA A 287 16.87 -15.47 -19.67
CA ALA A 287 17.30 -16.43 -20.67
C ALA A 287 16.73 -17.81 -20.34
N LEU A 288 16.15 -18.50 -21.32
CA LEU A 288 15.51 -19.81 -21.14
C LEU A 288 16.48 -20.94 -21.51
N TYR A 289 16.94 -21.71 -20.54
CA TYR A 289 17.89 -22.82 -20.74
C TYR A 289 17.22 -24.18 -20.57
N GLU A 290 17.77 -25.21 -21.20
CA GLU A 290 17.27 -26.59 -21.02
C GLU A 290 17.56 -27.09 -19.59
N GLN A 291 16.73 -28.01 -19.08
CA GLN A 291 16.82 -28.43 -17.67
C GLN A 291 18.14 -29.17 -17.35
N ASN A 292 18.65 -29.95 -18.30
CA ASN A 292 19.91 -30.71 -18.19
C ASN A 292 21.16 -29.80 -18.21
N GLU A 293 21.06 -28.65 -18.88
CA GLU A 293 22.14 -27.65 -19.02
C GLU A 293 22.43 -26.91 -17.69
N LEU A 294 21.44 -26.83 -16.79
CA LEU A 294 21.54 -26.04 -15.55
C LEU A 294 22.20 -26.77 -14.39
N THR A 295 22.59 -28.04 -14.54
CA THR A 295 23.12 -28.89 -13.46
C THR A 295 24.37 -28.34 -12.79
N LYS A 296 25.21 -27.59 -13.51
CA LYS A 296 26.45 -26.99 -12.99
C LYS A 296 26.39 -25.48 -12.83
N VAL A 297 25.29 -24.84 -13.23
CA VAL A 297 25.14 -23.39 -13.16
C VAL A 297 24.89 -22.96 -11.73
N LYS A 298 25.61 -21.94 -11.27
CA LYS A 298 25.45 -21.34 -9.95
C LYS A 298 25.11 -19.86 -10.06
N VAL A 299 24.49 -19.35 -9.00
CA VAL A 299 24.31 -17.90 -8.84
C VAL A 299 25.68 -17.24 -8.74
N GLY A 300 25.89 -16.18 -9.52
CA GLY A 300 27.16 -15.45 -9.61
C GLY A 300 28.02 -15.80 -10.82
N ASP A 301 27.72 -16.90 -11.54
CA ASP A 301 28.45 -17.29 -12.75
C ASP A 301 28.43 -16.17 -13.80
N GLU A 302 29.53 -16.03 -14.54
CA GLU A 302 29.63 -15.03 -15.60
C GLU A 302 28.71 -15.39 -16.77
N ALA A 303 28.04 -14.38 -17.33
CA ALA A 303 27.21 -14.54 -18.51
C ALA A 303 27.52 -13.44 -19.54
N GLU A 304 27.37 -13.78 -20.82
CA GLU A 304 27.40 -12.82 -21.91
C GLU A 304 26.07 -12.89 -22.67
N ILE A 305 25.53 -11.72 -23.01
CA ILE A 305 24.27 -11.56 -23.75
C ILE A 305 24.57 -10.85 -25.07
N ALA A 306 24.00 -11.37 -26.14
CA ALA A 306 24.00 -10.77 -27.46
C ALA A 306 22.55 -10.48 -27.86
N LEU A 307 22.17 -9.19 -27.89
CA LEU A 307 20.82 -8.78 -28.30
C LEU A 307 20.78 -8.47 -29.79
N GLU A 308 19.66 -8.80 -30.44
CA GLU A 308 19.42 -8.46 -31.84
C GLU A 308 19.29 -6.94 -32.05
N THR A 309 18.81 -6.22 -31.03
CA THR A 309 18.68 -4.76 -31.05
C THR A 309 20.01 -4.01 -30.95
N LEU A 310 21.09 -4.70 -30.52
CA LEU A 310 22.43 -4.15 -30.33
C LEU A 310 23.47 -5.04 -31.03
N PRO A 311 23.45 -5.10 -32.37
CA PRO A 311 24.40 -5.92 -33.12
C PRO A 311 25.84 -5.39 -32.89
N GLY A 312 26.81 -6.30 -32.88
CA GLY A 312 28.22 -6.00 -32.58
C GLY A 312 28.58 -5.90 -31.09
N GLU A 313 27.62 -5.68 -30.18
CA GLU A 313 27.90 -5.52 -28.74
C GLU A 313 27.64 -6.79 -27.92
N ILE A 314 28.59 -7.11 -27.04
CA ILE A 314 28.43 -8.16 -26.03
C ILE A 314 28.19 -7.49 -24.68
N ILE A 315 26.99 -7.72 -24.14
CA ILE A 315 26.59 -7.23 -22.83
C ILE A 315 27.05 -8.24 -21.79
N LYS A 316 27.90 -7.79 -20.87
CA LYS A 316 28.33 -8.62 -19.75
C LYS A 316 27.24 -8.67 -18.69
N ALA A 317 27.01 -9.85 -18.14
CA ALA A 317 26.02 -10.09 -17.10
C ALA A 317 26.50 -11.16 -16.13
N LYS A 318 25.72 -11.38 -15.07
CA LYS A 318 25.91 -12.48 -14.13
C LYS A 318 24.59 -13.20 -13.87
N VAL A 319 24.69 -14.48 -13.53
CA VAL A 319 23.52 -15.25 -13.09
C VAL A 319 23.05 -14.71 -11.75
N GLU A 320 21.85 -14.14 -11.72
CA GLU A 320 21.21 -13.64 -10.49
C GLU A 320 20.49 -14.77 -9.77
N ALA A 321 19.68 -15.51 -10.52
CA ALA A 321 18.85 -16.58 -9.99
C ALA A 321 18.46 -17.55 -11.10
N ILE A 322 18.37 -18.82 -10.73
CA ILE A 322 17.74 -19.86 -11.54
C ILE A 322 16.33 -20.03 -11.00
N ILE A 323 15.33 -19.76 -11.83
CA ILE A 323 13.93 -19.92 -11.45
C ILE A 323 13.56 -21.38 -11.68
N TRP A 324 13.58 -22.18 -10.61
CA TRP A 324 13.20 -23.60 -10.60
C TRP A 324 11.68 -23.81 -10.64
N ALA A 325 10.99 -22.98 -11.41
CA ALA A 325 9.56 -23.04 -11.64
C ALA A 325 9.27 -22.56 -13.06
N ASN A 326 8.35 -23.23 -13.73
CA ASN A 326 7.81 -22.78 -15.01
C ASN A 326 6.27 -22.85 -14.95
N GLY A 327 5.59 -22.18 -15.89
CA GLY A 327 4.12 -22.18 -15.93
C GLY A 327 3.50 -23.57 -16.08
N GLN A 328 4.26 -24.58 -16.52
CA GLN A 328 3.79 -25.98 -16.57
C GLN A 328 3.68 -26.61 -15.17
N GLY A 329 4.45 -26.14 -14.20
CA GLY A 329 4.32 -26.52 -12.78
C GLY A 329 3.27 -25.69 -12.02
N GLN A 330 2.66 -24.68 -12.66
CA GLN A 330 1.66 -23.82 -12.04
C GLN A 330 0.27 -24.47 -12.15
N SER A 331 -0.30 -24.84 -11.01
CA SER A 331 -1.72 -25.19 -10.93
C SER A 331 -2.52 -23.95 -10.57
N ALA A 332 -3.57 -23.66 -11.35
CA ALA A 332 -4.50 -22.58 -11.00
C ALA A 332 -5.39 -23.01 -9.84
N ILE A 333 -5.59 -22.13 -8.86
CA ILE A 333 -6.61 -22.32 -7.83
C ILE A 333 -7.97 -22.31 -8.53
N SER A 334 -8.69 -23.43 -8.47
CA SER A 334 -10.01 -23.59 -9.07
C SER A 334 -10.92 -24.36 -8.12
N ALA A 335 -12.23 -24.07 -8.18
CA ALA A 335 -13.27 -24.82 -7.47
C ALA A 335 -13.53 -26.20 -8.11
N THR A 336 -12.96 -26.47 -9.28
CA THR A 336 -12.97 -27.79 -9.92
C THR A 336 -11.71 -28.57 -9.55
N LEU A 337 -11.82 -29.89 -9.40
CA LEU A 337 -10.66 -30.76 -9.25
C LEU A 337 -9.66 -30.54 -10.39
N PRO A 338 -8.34 -30.56 -10.12
CA PRO A 338 -7.32 -30.43 -11.16
C PRO A 338 -7.56 -31.44 -12.29
N GLN A 339 -7.87 -30.94 -13.49
CA GLN A 339 -8.01 -31.77 -14.69
C GLN A 339 -6.66 -31.84 -15.39
N THR A 340 -6.31 -33.00 -15.97
CA THR A 340 -5.05 -33.25 -16.69
C THR A 340 -4.95 -32.56 -18.05
N GLY A 341 -5.85 -31.62 -18.36
CA GLY A 341 -6.19 -31.18 -19.71
C GLY A 341 -5.87 -29.73 -20.08
N SER A 342 -4.83 -29.11 -19.49
CA SER A 342 -4.25 -27.93 -20.15
C SER A 342 -3.19 -28.42 -21.13
N THR A 343 -3.39 -28.16 -22.42
CA THR A 343 -2.41 -28.49 -23.47
C THR A 343 -1.06 -27.91 -23.07
N PRO A 344 0.01 -28.73 -22.93
CA PRO A 344 1.31 -28.19 -22.54
C PRO A 344 1.78 -27.20 -23.62
N PRO A 345 2.15 -25.95 -23.26
CA PRO A 345 3.02 -25.17 -24.13
C PRO A 345 4.34 -25.96 -24.34
N PRO A 346 5.05 -25.78 -25.47
CA PRO A 346 6.23 -26.57 -25.79
C PRO A 346 7.27 -26.58 -24.65
N PRO A 347 7.89 -27.74 -24.38
CA PRO A 347 8.50 -28.09 -23.08
C PRO A 347 9.90 -27.51 -22.81
N GLY A 348 10.28 -27.61 -21.53
CA GLY A 348 11.62 -28.07 -21.16
C GLY A 348 12.66 -27.01 -20.79
N ARG A 349 12.25 -25.76 -20.56
CA ARG A 349 13.20 -24.70 -20.19
C ARG A 349 12.89 -24.05 -18.85
N PHE A 350 13.95 -23.74 -18.12
CA PHE A 350 13.89 -22.94 -16.91
C PHE A 350 14.41 -21.53 -17.18
N PRO A 351 13.73 -20.50 -16.67
CA PRO A 351 14.23 -19.15 -16.77
C PRO A 351 15.40 -18.92 -15.82
N VAL A 352 16.48 -18.39 -16.38
CA VAL A 352 17.61 -17.86 -15.62
C VAL A 352 17.56 -16.35 -15.73
N LYS A 353 17.48 -15.69 -14.57
CA LYS A 353 17.54 -14.23 -14.48
C LYS A 353 18.99 -13.79 -14.52
N LEU A 354 19.31 -12.88 -15.42
CA LEU A 354 20.64 -12.33 -15.63
C LEU A 354 20.65 -10.85 -15.21
N THR A 355 21.56 -10.49 -14.31
CA THR A 355 21.81 -9.09 -13.96
C THR A 355 22.89 -8.53 -14.88
N VAL A 356 22.59 -7.43 -15.57
CA VAL A 356 23.54 -6.75 -16.47
C VAL A 356 24.58 -5.95 -15.66
N ASP A 357 25.83 -5.96 -16.13
CA ASP A 357 26.93 -5.17 -15.53
C ASP A 357 26.57 -3.67 -15.52
N PRO A 358 26.81 -2.94 -14.40
CA PRO A 358 26.55 -1.51 -14.29
C PRO A 358 27.01 -0.64 -15.47
N LYS A 359 28.08 -1.04 -16.17
CA LYS A 359 28.59 -0.33 -17.36
C LYS A 359 27.60 -0.22 -18.51
N PHE A 360 26.62 -1.11 -18.59
CA PHE A 360 25.61 -1.13 -19.64
C PHE A 360 24.25 -0.59 -19.17
N ARG A 361 24.14 0.00 -17.97
CA ARG A 361 22.85 0.50 -17.44
C ARG A 361 22.24 1.64 -18.25
N ASP A 362 23.07 2.48 -18.87
CA ASP A 362 22.61 3.61 -19.68
C ASP A 362 22.20 3.21 -21.10
N VAL A 363 22.41 1.95 -21.47
CA VAL A 363 21.99 1.41 -22.76
C VAL A 363 20.48 1.19 -22.76
N PHE A 364 19.81 1.62 -23.82
CA PHE A 364 18.38 1.42 -23.96
C PHE A 364 18.06 -0.05 -24.28
N PHE A 365 17.50 -0.75 -23.30
CA PHE A 365 16.96 -2.10 -23.48
C PHE A 365 15.47 -2.04 -23.82
N ALA A 366 15.12 -2.34 -25.06
CA ALA A 366 13.73 -2.39 -25.50
C ALA A 366 12.99 -3.58 -24.84
N ALA A 367 11.80 -3.34 -24.30
CA ALA A 367 10.95 -4.42 -23.79
C ALA A 367 10.61 -5.41 -24.91
N GLY A 368 10.81 -6.70 -24.65
CA GLY A 368 10.61 -7.75 -25.63
C GLY A 368 11.77 -7.96 -26.61
N ALA A 369 12.89 -7.23 -26.47
CA ALA A 369 14.10 -7.49 -27.25
C ALA A 369 14.56 -8.94 -27.07
N ARG A 370 14.99 -9.56 -28.18
CA ARG A 370 15.41 -10.96 -28.25
C ARG A 370 16.90 -11.08 -28.51
N GLY A 371 17.45 -12.24 -28.19
CA GLY A 371 18.87 -12.52 -28.41
C GLY A 371 19.32 -13.87 -27.92
N ALA A 372 20.63 -14.03 -27.84
CA ALA A 372 21.30 -15.22 -27.33
C ALA A 372 22.11 -14.89 -26.07
N ALA A 373 22.23 -15.85 -25.15
CA ALA A 373 23.06 -15.74 -23.96
C ALA A 373 23.86 -17.01 -23.73
N ALA A 374 25.05 -16.87 -23.18
CA ALA A 374 25.88 -17.97 -22.71
C ALA A 374 26.28 -17.72 -21.26
N ILE A 375 26.21 -18.77 -20.44
CA ILE A 375 26.72 -18.76 -19.06
C ILE A 375 28.05 -19.51 -19.04
N TYR A 376 28.97 -19.10 -18.19
CA TYR A 376 30.30 -19.68 -18.04
C TYR A 376 30.47 -20.16 -16.60
N THR A 377 30.49 -21.48 -16.40
CA THR A 377 30.68 -22.10 -15.07
C THR A 377 32.15 -22.08 -14.65
N GLU A 378 32.47 -22.39 -13.39
CA GLU A 378 33.86 -22.37 -12.86
C GLU A 378 34.78 -23.47 -13.44
N HIS A 379 34.28 -24.37 -14.29
CA HIS A 379 35.03 -25.53 -14.76
C HIS A 379 35.48 -25.37 -16.22
N LEU A 380 36.66 -25.92 -16.56
CA LEU A 380 37.16 -26.06 -17.94
C LEU A 380 37.17 -24.74 -18.75
N GLU A 381 37.79 -23.69 -18.21
CA GLU A 381 37.88 -22.34 -18.83
C GLU A 381 38.35 -22.34 -20.29
N PHE A 382 39.26 -23.26 -20.65
CA PHE A 382 39.76 -23.37 -22.02
C PHE A 382 38.66 -23.66 -23.04
N ILE A 383 37.66 -24.46 -22.67
CA ILE A 383 36.55 -24.86 -23.56
C ILE A 383 35.54 -23.71 -23.70
N GLN A 384 35.41 -22.85 -22.69
CA GLN A 384 34.50 -21.70 -22.69
C GLN A 384 34.86 -20.65 -23.75
N VAL A 385 36.14 -20.56 -24.12
CA VAL A 385 36.62 -19.66 -25.19
C VAL A 385 35.89 -19.93 -26.49
N VAL A 386 35.60 -21.20 -26.80
CA VAL A 386 34.85 -21.60 -28.00
C VAL A 386 33.45 -20.97 -27.97
N ARG A 387 32.74 -21.03 -26.84
CA ARG A 387 31.41 -20.43 -26.69
C ARG A 387 31.46 -18.90 -26.79
N LYS A 388 32.48 -18.26 -26.19
CA LYS A 388 32.71 -16.80 -26.32
C LYS A 388 32.89 -16.38 -27.77
N ILE A 389 33.62 -17.17 -28.57
CA ILE A 389 33.79 -16.91 -30.01
C ILE A 389 32.47 -17.08 -30.75
N ILE A 390 31.72 -18.17 -30.49
CA ILE A 390 30.41 -18.43 -31.12
C ILE A 390 29.45 -17.25 -30.87
N LEU A 391 29.37 -16.77 -29.62
CA LEU A 391 28.46 -15.68 -29.28
C LEU A 391 28.85 -14.38 -30.01
N ARG A 392 30.14 -14.03 -30.07
CA ARG A 392 30.63 -12.85 -30.82
C ARG A 392 30.37 -12.94 -32.31
N VAL A 393 30.51 -14.13 -32.90
CA VAL A 393 30.14 -14.37 -34.30
C VAL A 393 28.65 -14.15 -34.48
N ASN A 394 27.81 -14.66 -33.56
CA ASN A 394 26.36 -14.47 -33.60
C ASN A 394 25.98 -12.98 -33.57
N THR A 395 26.55 -12.21 -32.64
CA THR A 395 26.30 -10.76 -32.55
C THR A 395 26.70 -10.00 -33.82
N LYS A 396 27.71 -10.47 -34.57
CA LYS A 396 28.08 -9.89 -35.87
C LYS A 396 27.16 -10.34 -36.99
N ILE A 397 26.66 -11.57 -36.93
CA ILE A 397 25.65 -12.07 -37.86
C ILE A 397 24.34 -11.29 -37.72
N ASN A 398 24.01 -10.76 -36.53
CA ASN A 398 22.84 -9.89 -36.34
C ASN A 398 22.86 -8.62 -37.21
N TYR A 399 24.01 -8.19 -37.76
CA TYR A 399 24.04 -7.13 -38.78
C TYR A 399 23.50 -7.58 -40.15
N LEU A 400 23.51 -8.88 -40.43
CA LEU A 400 23.06 -9.46 -41.69
C LEU A 400 21.55 -9.69 -41.63
N ILE A 401 20.79 -8.70 -42.12
CA ILE A 401 19.35 -8.83 -42.30
C ILE A 401 19.07 -9.60 -43.60
N LEU A 402 19.19 -10.93 -43.55
CA LEU A 402 18.85 -11.81 -44.66
C LEU A 402 17.33 -11.93 -44.77
N LYS A 403 16.70 -10.98 -45.45
CA LYS A 403 15.30 -11.11 -45.85
C LYS A 403 15.23 -12.14 -46.98
N LEU A 404 14.77 -13.36 -46.71
CA LEU A 404 14.23 -14.20 -47.78
C LEU A 404 12.93 -13.54 -48.25
N HIS A 405 12.93 -13.04 -49.48
CA HIS A 405 11.73 -12.52 -50.14
C HIS A 405 11.09 -13.67 -50.93
#